data_AF-A0A7Y5MPP6-F1
#
_entry.id   AF-A0A7Y5MPP6-F1
#
_cell.length_a   1.000
_cell.length_b   1.000
_cell.length_c   1.000
_cell.angle_alpha   90.00
_cell.angle_beta   90.00
_cell.angle_gamma   90.00
#
_symmetry.space_group_name_H-M   'P 1'
#
loop_
_entity.id
_entity.type
_entity.pdbx_description
1 polymer ?
#
loop_
_entity_poly.entity_id
_entity_poly.type
_entity_poly.pdbx_seq_one_letter_code
_entity_poly.pdbx_strand_id
1 'polypeptide(L)'
;LQPESPCIDTAGTSGPSDDLDGNPRPADVAGLGRDGTGDEYDMGAYEFQLPPPTPTVTPTELPTPTMNPASDINQSGKVDTEDLLLLILDWQKVSGP
;
A
#
# COMPACT_ATOMS: atom_id res chain seq x y z
N LEU A 1 -11.03 9.91 24.34
CA LEU A 1 -11.21 11.38 24.31
C LEU A 1 -11.67 11.85 22.92
N GLN A 2 -12.12 13.10 22.75
CA GLN A 2 -12.41 13.65 21.42
C GLN A 2 -11.11 14.19 20.79
N PRO A 3 -10.92 14.14 19.46
CA PRO A 3 -9.63 14.46 18.79
C PRO A 3 -9.02 15.85 19.07
N GLU A 4 -9.82 16.83 19.50
CA GLU A 4 -9.36 18.19 19.80
C GLU A 4 -9.38 18.49 21.32
N SER A 5 -9.48 17.45 22.14
CA SER A 5 -9.56 17.60 23.59
C SER A 5 -8.27 18.23 24.13
N PRO A 6 -8.35 19.27 24.97
CA PRO A 6 -7.18 19.86 25.61
C PRO A 6 -6.50 18.95 26.62
N CYS A 7 -7.13 17.81 26.95
CA CYS A 7 -6.54 16.78 27.79
C CYS A 7 -5.52 15.90 27.06
N ILE A 8 -5.49 15.93 25.72
CA ILE A 8 -4.61 15.06 24.93
C ILE A 8 -3.15 15.52 25.08
N ASP A 9 -2.25 14.59 25.43
CA ASP A 9 -0.79 14.78 25.48
C ASP A 9 -0.36 15.93 26.43
N THR A 10 -1.08 16.12 27.53
CA THR A 10 -0.86 17.24 28.47
C THR A 10 -0.48 16.84 29.89
N ALA A 11 -0.66 15.57 30.26
CA ALA A 11 -0.28 15.06 31.56
C ALA A 11 1.21 14.65 31.61
N GLY A 12 1.77 14.62 32.82
CA GLY A 12 3.15 14.18 33.07
C GLY A 12 3.29 12.66 33.22
N THR A 13 4.48 12.21 33.62
CA THR A 13 5.00 10.83 33.43
C THR A 13 4.60 9.79 34.49
N SER A 14 3.47 9.94 35.20
CA SER A 14 3.07 8.96 36.22
C SER A 14 1.61 8.53 36.13
N GLY A 15 1.38 7.25 35.88
CA GLY A 15 0.05 6.61 35.89
C GLY A 15 0.14 5.08 35.78
N PRO A 16 -1.00 4.38 35.88
CA PRO A 16 -1.09 2.96 35.49
C PRO A 16 -0.67 2.73 34.03
N SER A 17 -0.25 1.51 33.70
CA SER A 17 0.15 1.12 32.34
C SER A 17 -0.98 1.16 31.31
N ASP A 18 -2.23 1.14 31.79
CA ASP A 18 -3.42 1.05 30.98
C ASP A 18 -4.49 2.01 31.49
N ASP A 19 -5.33 2.50 30.59
CA ASP A 19 -6.49 3.34 30.92
C ASP A 19 -7.69 2.49 31.40
N LEU A 20 -8.83 3.13 31.64
CA LEU A 20 -10.03 2.44 32.15
C LEU A 20 -10.65 1.45 31.13
N ASP A 21 -10.36 1.59 29.84
CA ASP A 21 -10.79 0.68 28.78
C ASP A 21 -9.72 -0.39 28.47
N GLY A 22 -8.57 -0.35 29.14
CA GLY A 22 -7.45 -1.25 28.93
C GLY A 22 -6.56 -0.87 27.74
N ASN A 23 -6.64 0.38 27.27
CA ASN A 23 -5.70 0.89 26.26
C ASN A 23 -4.37 1.23 26.93
N PRO A 24 -3.23 0.93 26.29
CA PRO A 24 -1.92 1.22 26.85
C PRO A 24 -1.70 2.73 27.01
N ARG A 25 -0.93 3.08 28.04
CA ARG A 25 -0.44 4.44 28.33
C ARG A 25 1.09 4.44 28.42
N PRO A 26 1.79 5.49 27.96
CA PRO A 26 1.28 6.64 27.21
C PRO A 26 0.92 6.29 25.75
N ALA A 27 0.05 7.07 25.13
CA ALA A 27 -0.22 7.02 23.69
C ALA A 27 -0.08 8.40 23.05
N ASP A 28 1.15 8.77 22.70
CA ASP A 28 1.48 10.05 22.07
C ASP A 28 0.86 10.19 20.68
N VAL A 29 0.15 11.30 20.44
CA VAL A 29 -0.33 11.69 19.13
C VAL A 29 0.55 12.78 18.54
N ALA A 30 1.40 12.36 17.60
CA ALA A 30 2.35 13.23 16.91
C ALA A 30 1.71 14.57 16.46
N GLY A 31 2.26 15.68 16.98
CA GLY A 31 1.82 17.04 16.67
C GLY A 31 0.70 17.58 17.56
N LEU A 32 0.25 16.81 18.56
CA LEU A 32 -0.62 17.26 19.66
C LEU A 32 0.17 17.22 20.98
N GLY A 33 -0.27 18.06 21.93
CA GLY A 33 0.34 18.21 23.26
C GLY A 33 1.88 18.14 23.27
N ARG A 34 2.51 17.62 24.32
CA ARG A 34 3.94 17.91 24.60
C ARG A 34 4.93 17.08 23.80
N ASP A 35 4.82 17.12 22.48
CA ASP A 35 5.71 16.75 21.34
C ASP A 35 7.24 16.52 21.54
N GLY A 36 7.62 15.87 22.64
CA GLY A 36 8.90 15.23 22.89
C GLY A 36 8.90 13.73 22.55
N THR A 37 7.79 13.23 21.98
CA THR A 37 7.65 12.05 21.10
C THR A 37 7.67 10.66 21.73
N GLY A 38 6.95 10.45 22.84
CA GLY A 38 6.53 9.11 23.22
C GLY A 38 6.22 8.85 24.68
N ASP A 39 6.28 9.87 25.54
CA ASP A 39 6.08 9.74 27.00
C ASP A 39 4.93 10.61 27.53
N GLU A 40 4.15 11.22 26.63
CA GLU A 40 3.07 12.14 26.92
C GLU A 40 1.79 11.36 27.28
N TYR A 41 1.18 11.70 28.41
CA TYR A 41 -0.06 11.07 28.87
C TYR A 41 -1.24 12.00 28.66
N ASP A 42 -2.43 11.42 28.57
CA ASP A 42 -3.67 12.19 28.63
C ASP A 42 -4.09 12.49 30.07
N MET A 43 -4.73 13.65 30.27
CA MET A 43 -5.39 13.94 31.55
C MET A 43 -6.69 13.15 31.67
N GLY A 44 -6.81 12.41 32.77
CA GLY A 44 -8.03 11.68 33.15
C GLY A 44 -7.83 10.17 33.23
N ALA A 45 -8.94 9.44 33.18
CA ALA A 45 -8.96 7.98 33.28
C ALA A 45 -8.87 7.25 31.92
N TYR A 46 -8.87 8.00 30.81
CA TYR A 46 -8.91 7.48 29.44
C TYR A 46 -7.78 8.07 28.61
N GLU A 47 -7.20 7.26 27.73
CA GLU A 47 -6.19 7.66 26.76
C GLU A 47 -6.83 7.79 25.36
N PHE A 48 -6.40 8.76 24.58
CA PHE A 48 -6.81 8.94 23.19
C PHE A 48 -6.07 7.96 22.30
N GLN A 49 -6.81 7.29 21.43
CA GLN A 49 -6.27 6.30 20.50
C GLN A 49 -6.55 6.76 19.08
N LEU A 50 -5.50 6.87 18.26
CA LEU A 50 -5.69 7.02 16.83
C LEU A 50 -6.32 5.75 16.25
N PRO A 51 -7.24 5.86 15.26
CA PRO A 51 -7.70 4.70 14.55
C PRO A 51 -6.50 3.99 13.89
N PRO A 52 -6.53 2.64 13.76
CA PRO A 52 -5.49 1.91 13.06
C PRO A 52 -5.28 2.49 11.65
N PRO A 53 -4.04 2.56 11.15
CA PRO A 53 -3.79 3.03 9.80
C PRO A 53 -4.56 2.15 8.79
N THR A 54 -5.23 2.81 7.84
CA THR A 54 -5.87 2.09 6.73
C THR A 54 -4.79 1.31 5.98
N PRO A 55 -4.97 0.01 5.68
CA PRO A 55 -3.99 -0.74 4.92
C PRO A 55 -3.82 -0.11 3.54
N THR A 56 -2.61 0.33 3.23
CA THR A 56 -2.25 0.74 1.88
C THR A 56 -2.27 -0.50 1.00
N VAL A 57 -3.18 -0.54 0.03
CA VAL A 57 -3.15 -1.57 -1.00
C VAL A 57 -1.89 -1.35 -1.85
N THR A 58 -0.94 -2.28 -1.78
CA THR A 58 0.17 -2.30 -2.73
C THR A 58 -0.42 -2.64 -4.11
N PRO A 59 -0.20 -1.81 -5.15
CA PRO A 59 -0.66 -2.16 -6.48
C PRO A 59 -0.05 -3.50 -6.89
N THR A 60 -0.88 -4.46 -7.26
CA THR A 60 -0.40 -5.70 -7.88
C THR A 60 0.14 -5.34 -9.25
N GLU A 61 1.41 -5.63 -9.52
CA GLU A 61 1.96 -5.46 -10.86
C GLU A 61 1.16 -6.34 -11.83
N LEU A 62 0.68 -5.73 -12.92
CA LEU A 62 0.06 -6.48 -14.01
C LEU A 62 1.15 -7.39 -14.61
N PRO A 63 0.90 -8.69 -14.82
CA PRO A 63 1.87 -9.54 -15.47
C PRO A 63 2.20 -8.98 -16.85
N THR A 64 3.48 -8.80 -17.15
CA THR A 64 3.95 -8.53 -18.50
C THR A 64 3.51 -9.69 -19.39
N PRO A 65 2.79 -9.45 -20.50
CA PRO A 65 2.43 -10.53 -21.41
C PRO A 65 3.71 -11.20 -21.90
N THR A 66 3.82 -12.51 -21.69
CA THR A 66 4.90 -13.31 -22.27
C THR A 66 4.65 -13.41 -23.77
N MET A 67 5.63 -13.03 -24.59
CA MET A 67 5.54 -13.24 -26.03
C MET A 67 5.41 -14.73 -26.32
N ASN A 68 4.43 -15.11 -27.15
CA ASN A 68 4.34 -16.47 -27.68
C ASN A 68 5.40 -16.65 -28.78
N PRO A 69 6.41 -17.53 -28.62
CA PRO A 69 7.44 -17.73 -29.64
C PRO A 69 6.88 -18.21 -30.98
N ALA A 70 5.72 -18.84 -31.00
CA ALA A 70 5.06 -19.26 -32.24
C ALA A 70 4.39 -18.10 -33.00
N SER A 71 4.23 -16.94 -32.36
CA SER A 71 3.67 -15.74 -32.99
C SER A 71 4.74 -14.84 -33.63
N ASP A 72 6.00 -14.97 -33.18
CA ASP A 72 7.19 -14.30 -33.74
C ASP A 72 7.85 -15.23 -34.76
N ILE A 73 7.25 -15.29 -35.95
CA ILE A 73 7.61 -16.24 -37.01
C ILE A 73 9.00 -15.93 -37.57
N ASN A 74 9.40 -14.64 -37.55
CA ASN A 74 10.73 -14.21 -38.00
C ASN A 74 11.80 -14.19 -36.89
N GLN A 75 11.45 -14.51 -35.64
CA GLN A 75 12.34 -14.52 -34.48
C GLN A 75 13.02 -13.16 -34.21
N SER A 76 12.33 -12.06 -34.51
CA SER A 76 12.84 -10.70 -34.31
C SER A 76 12.76 -10.22 -32.87
N GLY A 77 12.06 -10.96 -32.00
CA GLY A 77 11.73 -10.55 -30.64
C GLY A 77 10.55 -9.60 -30.55
N LYS A 78 9.75 -9.49 -31.62
CA LYS A 78 8.50 -8.72 -31.67
C LYS A 78 7.47 -9.51 -32.46
N VAL A 79 6.19 -9.22 -32.20
CA VAL A 79 5.08 -9.70 -33.03
C VAL A 79 4.53 -8.48 -33.76
N ASP A 80 4.84 -8.34 -35.05
CA ASP A 80 4.48 -7.17 -35.84
C ASP A 80 4.05 -7.50 -37.28
N THR A 81 3.99 -6.48 -38.15
CA THR A 81 3.58 -6.64 -39.54
C THR A 81 4.49 -7.56 -40.35
N GLU A 82 5.75 -7.71 -39.98
CA GLU A 82 6.67 -8.62 -40.68
C GLU A 82 6.29 -10.09 -40.46
N ASP A 83 5.86 -10.45 -39.25
CA ASP A 83 5.32 -11.79 -38.96
C ASP A 83 4.05 -12.07 -39.75
N LEU A 84 3.16 -11.07 -39.86
CA LEU A 84 1.94 -11.17 -40.63
C LEU A 84 2.23 -11.35 -42.13
N LEU A 85 3.21 -10.61 -42.67
CA LEU A 85 3.61 -10.71 -44.08
C LEU A 85 4.19 -12.10 -44.39
N LEU A 86 5.00 -12.66 -43.49
CA LEU A 86 5.51 -14.03 -43.64
C LEU A 86 4.40 -15.08 -43.60
N LEU A 87 3.44 -14.92 -42.69
CA LEU A 87 2.28 -15.82 -42.63
C LEU A 87 1.47 -15.80 -43.94
N ILE A 88 1.22 -14.61 -44.48
CA ILE A 88 0.50 -14.45 -45.76
C ILE A 88 1.29 -15.07 -46.92
N LEU A 89 2.60 -14.83 -46.99
CA LEU A 89 3.48 -15.37 -48.02
C LEU A 89 3.53 -16.91 -47.98
N ASP A 90 3.68 -17.50 -46.80
CA ASP A 90 3.71 -18.96 -46.65
C ASP A 90 2.35 -19.57 -46.95
N TRP A 91 1.26 -18.94 -46.51
CA TRP A 91 -0.07 -19.36 -46.89
C TRP A 91 -0.23 -19.38 -48.41
N GLN A 92 0.17 -18.33 -49.14
CA GLN A 92 0.10 -18.28 -50.60
C GLN A 92 0.93 -19.36 -51.30
N LYS A 93 2.11 -19.72 -50.76
CA LYS A 93 2.93 -20.83 -51.30
C LYS A 93 2.24 -22.18 -51.17
N VAL A 94 1.51 -22.40 -50.08
CA VAL A 94 0.85 -23.69 -49.78
C VAL A 94 -0.56 -23.78 -50.39
N SER A 95 -1.22 -22.64 -50.58
CA SER A 95 -2.61 -22.54 -51.06
C SER A 95 -2.76 -22.07 -52.51
N GLY A 96 -1.67 -22.09 -53.31
CA GLY A 96 -1.78 -21.88 -54.75
C GLY A 96 -2.77 -22.85 -55.42
N PRO A 97 -3.38 -22.48 -56.56
CA PRO A 97 -4.30 -23.36 -57.30
C PRO A 97 -3.65 -24.67 -57.75
#